data_AF-A0A958D416-F1
#
_entry.id   AF-A0A958D416-F1
#
_cell.length_a   1.000
_cell.length_b   1.000
_cell.length_c   1.000
_cell.angle_alpha   90.00
_cell.angle_beta   90.00
_cell.angle_gamma   90.00
#
_symmetry.space_group_name_H-M   'P 1'
#
loop_
_entity.id
_entity.type
_entity.pdbx_description
1 polymer ?
#
loop_
_entity_poly.entity_id
_entity_poly.type
_entity_poly.pdbx_seq_one_letter_code
_entity_poly.pdbx_strand_id
1 'polypeptide(L)'
;MKLWRLFCYHGADEGDSEPYMWVIGFKFDGSTMKQMLTRFSWTPDFFFSQGSHGCLGTNGVGPGAKIKIPANVGTWETTLKPITLTDAQGNTTEVPGAVGFAAVLLEEDNVADHAAEAGHQALNNFVANTLEAFVTGIDLIQFNQAVQGRVDGGAARDRAIEDEMRARFDAVKQTITDGASDVVSQAMRNAMNLSELIWAGIDKDDVMGKAFHLATASQLIAESDFVLDFTDGMFDNPALPEAGNFGYNLHSLIKAKVRWRALEPQLPAAHDIQIQGITRGFSRDRKSYYIANVGGVVNGQSWWMRRSEACSMILDGTKAFYVLNGDGSHTPVSVVSPPGSHWSYLTTPADDRTDNNLLSLPKYYELPGFKAAVLEPDPFG
;
A
#
# COMPACT_ATOMS: atom_id res chain seq x y z
N MET A 1 9.75 -4.17 1.32
CA MET A 1 10.43 -3.19 2.20
C MET A 1 11.93 -3.40 2.14
N LYS A 2 12.72 -2.33 2.23
CA LYS A 2 14.18 -2.43 2.32
C LYS A 2 14.78 -1.36 3.23
N LEU A 3 15.37 -1.76 4.35
CA LEU A 3 16.33 -0.99 5.14
C LEU A 3 17.71 -1.32 4.56
N TRP A 4 18.47 -0.30 4.13
CA TRP A 4 19.67 -0.56 3.33
C TRP A 4 20.93 0.16 3.80
N ARG A 5 20.81 1.17 4.65
CA ARG A 5 21.96 1.88 5.21
C ARG A 5 21.67 2.51 6.56
N LEU A 6 22.63 2.40 7.48
CA LEU A 6 22.74 3.25 8.67
C LEU A 6 23.90 4.21 8.47
N PHE A 7 23.70 5.47 8.88
CA PHE A 7 24.75 6.48 8.92
C PHE A 7 24.97 6.93 10.36
N CYS A 8 26.19 6.78 10.86
CA CYS A 8 26.57 7.21 12.21
C CYS A 8 26.95 8.70 12.20
N TYR A 9 26.27 9.54 12.98
CA TYR A 9 26.68 10.93 13.25
C TYR A 9 27.57 10.98 14.48
N HIS A 10 27.15 10.27 15.54
CA HIS A 10 27.83 10.20 16.83
C HIS A 10 27.64 8.80 17.40
N GLY A 11 28.77 8.14 17.70
CA GLY A 11 28.80 6.82 18.35
C GLY A 11 28.43 6.93 19.83
N ALA A 12 28.22 5.78 20.47
CA ALA A 12 27.85 5.69 21.88
C ALA A 12 28.99 5.94 22.84
N ASP A 13 30.17 5.49 22.46
CA ASP A 13 31.37 5.71 23.23
C ASP A 13 32.22 6.85 22.67
N GLU A 14 33.18 7.30 23.47
CA GLU A 14 34.27 8.16 23.00
C GLU A 14 35.11 7.48 21.88
N GLY A 15 34.85 6.19 21.58
CA GLY A 15 35.50 5.35 20.57
C GLY A 15 34.59 4.83 19.44
N ASP A 16 34.75 3.55 19.11
CA ASP A 16 34.00 2.87 18.05
C ASP A 16 32.72 2.25 18.62
N SER A 17 31.60 2.39 17.92
CA SER A 17 30.32 1.78 18.27
C SER A 17 30.09 0.41 17.67
N GLU A 18 29.36 -0.46 18.35
CA GLU A 18 29.01 -1.81 17.89
C GLU A 18 27.49 -1.94 17.66
N PRO A 19 26.91 -1.20 16.70
CA PRO A 19 25.47 -1.17 16.56
C PRO A 19 24.95 -2.50 16.02
N TYR A 20 23.80 -2.90 16.54
CA TYR A 20 23.01 -3.99 15.99
C TYR A 20 21.53 -3.60 15.92
N MET A 21 20.77 -4.31 15.07
CA MET A 21 19.41 -3.89 14.73
C MET A 21 18.45 -5.07 14.67
N TRP A 22 17.28 -4.89 15.28
CA TRP A 22 16.14 -5.79 15.13
C TRP A 22 15.09 -5.15 14.23
N VAL A 23 14.57 -5.92 13.27
CA VAL A 23 13.58 -5.47 12.29
C VAL A 23 12.41 -6.44 12.29
N ILE A 24 11.21 -5.88 12.39
CA ILE A 24 9.96 -6.62 12.34
C ILE A 24 9.15 -6.08 11.17
N GLY A 25 8.92 -6.90 10.14
CA GLY A 25 7.98 -6.61 9.07
C GLY A 25 6.64 -7.30 9.33
N PHE A 26 5.53 -6.66 8.99
CA PHE A 26 4.20 -7.26 9.10
C PHE A 26 3.24 -6.71 8.04
N LYS A 27 2.18 -7.47 7.74
CA LYS A 27 1.12 -7.02 6.83
C LYS A 27 -0.28 -7.37 7.36
N PHE A 28 -1.24 -6.58 6.88
CA PHE A 28 -2.67 -6.72 7.09
C PHE A 28 -3.35 -6.72 5.72
N ASP A 29 -3.81 -7.87 5.25
CA ASP A 29 -4.29 -8.01 3.88
C ASP A 29 -5.31 -9.15 3.75
N GLY A 30 -5.93 -9.33 2.59
CA GLY A 30 -6.95 -10.36 2.38
C GLY A 30 -6.44 -11.81 2.50
N SER A 31 -5.12 -12.03 2.49
CA SER A 31 -4.54 -13.35 2.74
C SER A 31 -4.41 -13.68 4.23
N THR A 32 -4.25 -12.65 5.06
CA THR A 32 -4.00 -12.75 6.50
C THR A 32 -5.24 -12.44 7.33
N MET A 33 -6.14 -11.58 6.85
CA MET A 33 -7.34 -11.16 7.57
C MET A 33 -8.60 -11.79 6.98
N LYS A 34 -9.47 -12.31 7.85
CA LYS A 34 -10.79 -12.83 7.47
C LYS A 34 -11.87 -12.21 8.33
N GLN A 35 -12.92 -11.69 7.70
CA GLN A 35 -14.08 -11.21 8.44
C GLN A 35 -14.88 -12.38 9.00
N MET A 36 -15.18 -12.30 10.30
CA MET A 36 -16.01 -13.21 11.07
C MET A 36 -17.15 -12.40 11.68
N LEU A 37 -18.29 -12.35 10.99
CA LEU A 37 -19.42 -11.47 11.34
C LEU A 37 -18.97 -10.00 11.40
N THR A 38 -18.92 -9.41 12.59
CA THR A 38 -18.52 -8.01 12.80
C THR A 38 -17.07 -7.86 13.22
N ARG A 39 -16.30 -8.94 13.29
CA ARG A 39 -14.90 -8.94 13.74
C ARG A 39 -13.98 -9.49 12.68
N PHE A 40 -12.67 -9.38 12.92
CA PHE A 40 -11.67 -10.06 12.12
C PHE A 40 -11.01 -11.20 12.89
N SER A 41 -10.70 -12.28 12.18
CA SER A 41 -9.62 -13.19 12.55
C SER A 41 -8.38 -12.84 11.75
N TRP A 42 -7.21 -13.15 12.31
CA TRP A 42 -5.93 -12.86 11.71
C TRP A 42 -5.03 -14.09 11.75
N THR A 43 -4.46 -14.42 10.60
CA THR A 43 -3.32 -15.34 10.48
C THR A 43 -2.11 -14.47 10.17
N PRO A 44 -1.24 -14.20 11.15
CA PRO A 44 -0.16 -13.24 10.98
C PRO A 44 0.86 -13.68 9.93
N ASP A 45 1.38 -12.72 9.18
CA ASP A 45 2.53 -12.87 8.27
C ASP A 45 3.61 -11.87 8.71
N PHE A 46 4.60 -12.39 9.44
CA PHE A 46 5.69 -11.63 10.02
C PHE A 46 7.02 -11.94 9.32
N PHE A 47 7.83 -10.92 9.20
CA PHE A 47 9.27 -11.02 9.04
C PHE A 47 9.92 -10.61 10.34
N PHE A 48 10.72 -11.49 10.92
CA PHE A 48 11.61 -11.16 12.03
C PHE A 48 13.05 -11.26 11.52
N SER A 49 13.83 -10.20 11.65
CA SER A 49 15.25 -10.20 11.29
C SER A 49 15.99 -11.31 12.04
N GLN A 50 17.07 -11.83 11.46
CA GLN A 50 17.90 -12.80 12.14
C GLN A 50 19.04 -12.12 12.93
N GLY A 51 19.32 -12.68 14.11
CA GLY A 51 20.49 -12.33 14.93
C GLY A 51 20.29 -11.11 15.83
N SER A 52 21.23 -10.97 16.77
CA SER A 52 21.37 -9.83 17.68
C SER A 52 22.74 -9.19 17.46
N HIS A 53 23.70 -9.41 18.35
CA HIS A 53 25.07 -8.90 18.24
C HIS A 53 25.75 -9.28 16.91
N GLY A 54 26.53 -8.35 16.37
CA GLY A 54 27.20 -8.50 15.08
C GLY A 54 26.31 -8.68 13.84
N CYS A 55 24.97 -8.56 13.93
CA CYS A 55 24.07 -8.83 12.81
C CYS A 55 24.25 -7.88 11.62
N LEU A 56 24.91 -6.73 11.83
CA LEU A 56 25.25 -5.77 10.79
C LEU A 56 26.61 -6.03 10.11
N GLY A 57 27.39 -6.99 10.60
CA GLY A 57 28.70 -7.36 10.04
C GLY A 57 29.78 -6.30 10.24
N THR A 58 29.72 -5.57 11.35
CA THR A 58 30.69 -4.55 11.77
C THR A 58 31.19 -4.88 13.19
N ASN A 59 32.44 -4.52 13.50
CA ASN A 59 33.07 -4.75 14.81
C ASN A 59 33.56 -3.41 15.40
N GLY A 60 32.73 -2.37 15.31
CA GLY A 60 33.14 -0.99 15.59
C GLY A 60 32.88 -0.02 14.44
N VAL A 61 32.20 1.09 14.73
CA VAL A 61 31.90 2.18 13.80
C VAL A 61 32.07 3.54 14.47
N GLY A 62 32.93 4.37 13.90
CA GLY A 62 33.06 5.76 14.34
C GLY A 62 32.09 6.73 13.64
N PRO A 63 32.05 7.99 14.08
CA PRO A 63 31.33 9.07 13.40
C PRO A 63 31.64 9.16 11.90
N GLY A 64 30.59 9.30 11.09
CA GLY A 64 30.64 9.36 9.63
C GLY A 64 30.60 8.00 8.92
N ALA A 65 30.63 6.89 9.66
CA ALA A 65 30.54 5.55 9.09
C ALA A 65 29.19 5.31 8.36
N LYS A 66 29.27 4.50 7.29
CA LYS A 66 28.12 4.06 6.50
C LYS A 66 28.03 2.54 6.56
N ILE A 67 27.08 2.03 7.32
CA ILE A 67 26.87 0.61 7.49
C ILE A 67 25.86 0.14 6.45
N LYS A 68 26.21 -0.89 5.68
CA LYS A 68 25.28 -1.54 4.76
C LYS A 68 24.48 -2.56 5.54
N ILE A 69 23.16 -2.40 5.58
CA ILE A 69 22.28 -3.33 6.28
C ILE A 69 22.19 -4.65 5.47
N PRO A 70 22.52 -5.81 6.06
CA PRO A 70 22.40 -7.10 5.39
C PRO A 70 20.96 -7.45 5.00
N ALA A 71 20.79 -8.25 3.94
CA ALA A 71 19.46 -8.56 3.43
C ALA A 71 18.59 -9.35 4.43
N ASN A 72 19.20 -10.28 5.18
CA ASN A 72 18.54 -11.06 6.24
C ASN A 72 18.14 -10.22 7.47
N VAL A 73 18.61 -8.97 7.56
CA VAL A 73 18.21 -8.01 8.59
C VAL A 73 17.18 -7.02 8.05
N GLY A 74 17.48 -6.38 6.92
CA GLY A 74 16.71 -5.22 6.44
C GLY A 74 15.78 -5.45 5.26
N THR A 75 15.75 -6.63 4.64
CA THR A 75 14.97 -6.87 3.41
C THR A 75 13.82 -7.83 3.65
N TRP A 76 12.61 -7.38 3.34
CA TRP A 76 11.41 -8.21 3.35
C TRP A 76 10.59 -7.97 2.09
N GLU A 77 10.29 -9.06 1.37
CA GLU A 77 9.46 -9.05 0.17
C GLU A 77 8.14 -9.75 0.48
N THR A 78 7.02 -9.10 0.15
CA THR A 78 5.68 -9.63 0.36
C THR A 78 4.71 -9.08 -0.67
N THR A 79 3.53 -9.68 -0.75
CA THR A 79 2.41 -9.27 -1.59
C THR A 79 1.24 -8.86 -0.68
N LEU A 80 0.58 -7.74 -1.03
CA LEU A 80 -0.64 -7.28 -0.39
C LEU A 80 -1.86 -7.65 -1.25
N LYS A 81 -2.81 -8.37 -0.67
CA LYS A 81 -4.14 -8.65 -1.25
C LYS A 81 -5.21 -7.72 -0.65
N PRO A 82 -6.18 -7.20 -1.41
CA PRO A 82 -7.31 -6.47 -0.84
C PRO A 82 -8.06 -7.30 0.20
N ILE A 83 -8.55 -6.68 1.26
CA ILE A 83 -9.37 -7.34 2.29
C ILE A 83 -10.82 -7.28 1.85
N THR A 84 -11.46 -8.43 1.66
CA THR A 84 -12.90 -8.49 1.33
C THR A 84 -13.74 -8.37 2.59
N LEU A 85 -14.61 -7.35 2.61
CA LEU A 85 -15.64 -7.15 3.62
C LEU A 85 -17.00 -7.55 3.06
N THR A 86 -17.84 -8.16 3.88
CA THR A 86 -19.22 -8.53 3.56
C THR A 86 -20.17 -7.85 4.53
N ASP A 87 -21.17 -7.13 4.03
CA ASP A 87 -22.19 -6.50 4.87
C ASP A 87 -23.30 -7.49 5.30
N ALA A 88 -24.27 -7.01 6.09
CA ALA A 88 -25.38 -7.83 6.57
C ALA A 88 -26.34 -8.27 5.45
N GLN A 89 -26.28 -7.62 4.28
CA GLN A 89 -27.07 -7.93 3.09
C GLN A 89 -26.32 -8.89 2.15
N GLY A 90 -25.08 -9.26 2.47
CA GLY A 90 -24.24 -10.14 1.67
C GLY A 90 -23.48 -9.43 0.54
N ASN A 91 -23.51 -8.10 0.47
CA ASN A 91 -22.71 -7.37 -0.50
C ASN A 91 -21.26 -7.36 -0.08
N THR A 92 -20.35 -7.52 -1.05
CA THR A 92 -18.91 -7.48 -0.81
C THR A 92 -18.33 -6.11 -1.17
N THR A 93 -17.34 -5.67 -0.40
CA THR A 93 -16.54 -4.48 -0.66
C THR A 93 -15.08 -4.79 -0.34
N GLU A 94 -14.18 -4.44 -1.24
CA GLU A 94 -12.75 -4.58 -0.99
C GLU A 94 -12.20 -3.33 -0.33
N VAL A 95 -11.43 -3.50 0.74
CA VAL A 95 -10.67 -2.43 1.38
C VAL A 95 -9.17 -2.66 1.21
N PRO A 96 -8.37 -1.59 1.10
CA PRO A 96 -6.93 -1.71 0.94
C PRO A 96 -6.30 -2.42 2.15
N GLY A 97 -5.35 -3.33 1.88
CA GLY A 97 -4.46 -3.85 2.91
C GLY A 97 -3.44 -2.81 3.39
N ALA A 98 -2.61 -3.16 4.35
CA ALA A 98 -1.51 -2.35 4.83
C ALA A 98 -0.25 -3.21 5.06
N VAL A 99 0.92 -2.59 4.93
CA VAL A 99 2.21 -3.18 5.28
C VAL A 99 2.94 -2.23 6.22
N GLY A 100 3.64 -2.76 7.19
CA GLY A 100 4.41 -1.95 8.13
C GLY A 100 5.69 -2.62 8.56
N PHE A 101 6.50 -1.84 9.26
CA PHE A 101 7.67 -2.33 9.95
C PHE A 101 7.98 -1.55 11.22
N ALA A 102 8.65 -2.24 12.13
CA ALA A 102 9.33 -1.67 13.28
C ALA A 102 10.82 -1.98 13.16
N ALA A 103 11.67 -1.05 13.58
CA ALA A 103 13.10 -1.29 13.75
C ALA A 103 13.57 -0.72 15.08
N VAL A 104 14.46 -1.43 15.75
CA VAL A 104 15.13 -0.98 16.98
C VAL A 104 16.63 -1.09 16.74
N LEU A 105 17.35 0.00 16.96
CA LEU A 105 18.82 0.05 16.90
C LEU A 105 19.34 0.10 18.34
N LEU A 106 20.31 -0.74 18.63
CA LEU A 106 20.94 -0.87 19.93
C LEU A 106 22.46 -0.81 19.78
N GLU A 107 23.13 -0.37 20.84
CA GLU A 107 24.56 -0.57 21.03
C GLU A 107 24.83 -1.90 21.74
N GLU A 108 25.86 -2.62 21.30
CA GLU A 108 26.38 -3.80 22.00
C GLU A 108 27.36 -3.38 23.11
N ASP A 109 27.06 -3.75 24.36
CA ASP A 109 27.89 -3.51 25.54
C ASP A 109 28.12 -4.84 26.31
N ASN A 110 28.02 -4.85 27.65
CA ASN A 110 28.25 -6.06 28.46
C ASN A 110 27.04 -7.01 28.53
N VAL A 111 25.98 -6.81 27.73
CA VAL A 111 24.90 -7.79 27.65
C VAL A 111 25.40 -9.01 26.87
N ALA A 112 25.24 -10.20 27.43
CA ALA A 112 25.64 -11.41 26.73
C ALA A 112 24.73 -11.70 25.52
N ASP A 113 25.28 -12.25 24.44
CA ASP A 113 24.55 -12.56 23.19
C ASP A 113 23.21 -13.28 23.42
N HIS A 114 23.18 -14.24 24.35
CA HIS A 114 21.98 -15.02 24.63
C HIS A 114 20.89 -14.18 25.33
N ALA A 115 21.27 -13.17 26.10
CA ALA A 115 20.35 -12.25 26.75
C ALA A 115 19.83 -11.22 25.74
N ALA A 116 20.69 -10.69 24.87
CA ALA A 116 20.28 -9.85 23.75
C ALA A 116 19.26 -10.57 22.86
N GLU A 117 19.51 -11.82 22.51
CA GLU A 117 18.58 -12.64 21.74
C GLU A 117 17.28 -12.93 22.51
N ALA A 118 17.33 -13.13 23.83
CA ALA A 118 16.11 -13.26 24.64
C ALA A 118 15.27 -11.97 24.60
N GLY A 119 15.92 -10.81 24.65
CA GLY A 119 15.30 -9.50 24.45
C GLY A 119 14.63 -9.37 23.08
N HIS A 120 15.35 -9.76 22.03
CA HIS A 120 14.86 -9.78 20.65
C HIS A 120 13.59 -10.65 20.51
N GLN A 121 13.61 -11.87 21.04
CA GLN A 121 12.45 -12.76 21.02
C GLN A 121 11.26 -12.19 21.81
N ALA A 122 11.53 -11.54 22.94
CA ALA A 122 10.48 -10.88 23.72
C ALA A 122 9.85 -9.70 22.96
N LEU A 123 10.65 -8.90 22.26
CA LEU A 123 10.14 -7.85 21.38
C LEU A 123 9.26 -8.42 20.27
N ASN A 124 9.73 -9.47 19.59
CA ASN A 124 8.99 -10.14 18.51
C ASN A 124 7.62 -10.62 19.01
N ASN A 125 7.59 -11.30 20.17
CA ASN A 125 6.36 -11.77 20.79
C ASN A 125 5.44 -10.62 21.23
N PHE A 126 6.00 -9.56 21.80
CA PHE A 126 5.23 -8.40 22.24
C PHE A 126 4.56 -7.69 21.06
N VAL A 127 5.28 -7.46 19.97
CA VAL A 127 4.73 -6.87 18.76
C VAL A 127 3.68 -7.78 18.14
N ALA A 128 3.94 -9.09 18.07
CA ALA A 128 2.98 -10.06 17.55
C ALA A 128 1.65 -10.03 18.34
N ASN A 129 1.74 -10.13 19.66
CA ASN A 129 0.57 -10.11 20.55
C ASN A 129 -0.18 -8.77 20.49
N THR A 130 0.54 -7.65 20.38
CA THR A 130 -0.07 -6.31 20.29
C THR A 130 -0.85 -6.15 18.99
N LEU A 131 -0.27 -6.58 17.86
CA LEU A 131 -0.95 -6.53 16.56
C LEU A 131 -2.12 -7.52 16.49
N GLU A 132 -2.01 -8.69 17.11
CA GLU A 132 -3.11 -9.66 17.19
C GLU A 132 -4.27 -9.11 18.02
N ALA A 133 -3.98 -8.55 19.20
CA ALA A 133 -4.97 -7.89 20.03
C ALA A 133 -5.63 -6.71 19.30
N PHE A 134 -4.86 -5.94 18.54
CA PHE A 134 -5.38 -4.89 17.68
C PHE A 134 -6.38 -5.43 16.66
N VAL A 135 -5.98 -6.41 15.83
CA VAL A 135 -6.85 -6.91 14.74
C VAL A 135 -8.10 -7.59 15.30
N THR A 136 -7.95 -8.45 16.30
CA THR A 136 -9.08 -9.17 16.92
C THR A 136 -10.01 -8.25 17.72
N GLY A 137 -9.48 -7.10 18.17
CA GLY A 137 -10.22 -6.03 18.83
C GLY A 137 -10.98 -5.10 17.87
N ILE A 138 -10.76 -5.18 16.55
CA ILE A 138 -11.54 -4.41 15.58
C ILE A 138 -12.96 -4.95 15.53
N ASP A 139 -13.90 -4.11 15.96
CA ASP A 139 -15.34 -4.30 15.75
C ASP A 139 -15.82 -3.39 14.61
N LEU A 140 -16.32 -4.00 13.53
CA LEU A 140 -16.79 -3.32 12.33
C LEU A 140 -17.99 -2.41 12.60
N ILE A 141 -18.81 -2.65 13.62
CA ILE A 141 -19.90 -1.75 13.99
C ILE A 141 -19.30 -0.46 14.56
N GLN A 142 -18.37 -0.59 15.52
CA GLN A 142 -17.72 0.58 16.13
C GLN A 142 -16.87 1.35 15.11
N PHE A 143 -16.18 0.63 14.23
CA PHE A 143 -15.43 1.23 13.14
C PHE A 143 -16.35 2.04 12.21
N ASN A 144 -17.45 1.44 11.74
CA ASN A 144 -18.41 2.12 10.88
C ASN A 144 -19.07 3.32 11.58
N GLN A 145 -19.35 3.23 12.88
CA GLN A 145 -19.86 4.37 13.65
C GLN A 145 -18.86 5.53 13.71
N ALA A 146 -17.57 5.24 13.94
CA ALA A 146 -16.52 6.25 13.94
C ALA A 146 -16.34 6.90 12.56
N VAL A 147 -16.36 6.09 11.50
CA VAL A 147 -16.34 6.58 10.11
C VAL A 147 -17.55 7.46 9.82
N GLN A 148 -18.76 7.03 10.20
CA GLN A 148 -19.98 7.81 9.97
C GLN A 148 -19.94 9.14 10.72
N GLY A 149 -19.44 9.16 11.96
CA GLY A 149 -19.26 10.41 12.71
C GLY A 149 -18.35 11.42 11.98
N ARG A 150 -17.29 10.95 11.30
CA ARG A 150 -16.43 11.81 10.47
C ARG A 150 -17.13 12.28 9.20
N VAL A 151 -17.94 11.42 8.58
CA VAL A 151 -18.75 11.77 7.40
C VAL A 151 -19.81 12.83 7.75
N ASP A 152 -20.49 12.67 8.88
CA ASP A 152 -21.45 13.65 9.39
C ASP A 152 -20.78 15.00 9.71
N GLY A 153 -19.48 14.96 10.04
CA GLY A 153 -18.60 16.13 10.18
C GLY A 153 -18.10 16.73 8.85
N GLY A 154 -18.51 16.21 7.70
CA GLY A 154 -18.20 16.75 6.37
C GLY A 154 -17.03 16.08 5.63
N ALA A 155 -16.43 15.01 6.17
CA ALA A 155 -15.40 14.27 5.45
C ALA A 155 -16.01 13.40 4.33
N ALA A 156 -15.31 13.29 3.20
CA ALA A 156 -15.62 12.25 2.21
C ALA A 156 -15.45 10.86 2.85
N ARG A 157 -16.33 9.90 2.53
CA ARG A 157 -16.35 8.57 3.16
C ARG A 157 -15.00 7.85 3.07
N ASP A 158 -14.35 7.88 1.91
CA ASP A 158 -13.05 7.21 1.71
C ASP A 158 -11.97 7.82 2.63
N ARG A 159 -11.95 9.15 2.74
CA ARG A 159 -11.05 9.86 3.65
C ARG A 159 -11.35 9.56 5.12
N ALA A 160 -12.63 9.47 5.49
CA ALA A 160 -13.04 9.11 6.85
C ALA A 160 -12.58 7.70 7.24
N ILE A 161 -12.62 6.75 6.31
CA ILE A 161 -12.10 5.38 6.50
C ILE A 161 -10.58 5.42 6.72
N GLU A 162 -9.85 6.13 5.86
CA GLU A 162 -8.39 6.25 5.98
C GLU A 162 -7.96 6.92 7.29
N ASP A 163 -8.62 8.01 7.69
CA ASP A 163 -8.32 8.73 8.93
C ASP A 163 -8.60 7.88 10.18
N GLU A 164 -9.67 7.08 10.17
CA GLU A 164 -9.99 6.17 11.28
C GLU A 164 -8.99 5.01 11.38
N MET A 165 -8.62 4.41 10.25
CA MET A 165 -7.58 3.37 10.23
C MET A 165 -6.26 3.93 10.75
N ARG A 166 -5.85 5.11 10.28
CA ARG A 166 -4.63 5.80 10.74
C ARG A 166 -4.64 6.02 12.24
N ALA A 167 -5.72 6.58 12.79
CA ALA A 167 -5.83 6.85 14.22
C ALA A 167 -5.67 5.59 15.08
N ARG A 168 -6.22 4.46 14.63
CA ARG A 168 -6.07 3.18 15.33
C ARG A 168 -4.65 2.62 15.24
N PHE A 169 -4.02 2.74 14.07
CA PHE A 169 -2.62 2.35 13.91
C PHE A 169 -1.66 3.22 14.72
N ASP A 170 -1.93 4.51 14.85
CA ASP A 170 -1.14 5.41 15.68
C ASP A 170 -1.20 4.98 17.16
N ALA A 171 -2.35 4.52 17.64
CA ALA A 171 -2.48 3.95 18.98
C ALA A 171 -1.68 2.65 19.17
N VAL A 172 -1.64 1.78 18.15
CA VAL A 172 -0.82 0.56 18.17
C VAL A 172 0.67 0.91 18.17
N LYS A 173 1.09 1.85 17.31
CA LYS A 173 2.46 2.38 17.28
C LYS A 173 2.89 2.88 18.65
N GLN A 174 2.04 3.68 19.30
CA GLN A 174 2.31 4.20 20.64
C GLN A 174 2.48 3.07 21.67
N THR A 175 1.55 2.10 21.67
CA THR A 175 1.62 0.93 22.58
C THR A 175 2.92 0.16 22.40
N ILE A 176 3.33 -0.11 21.16
CA ILE A 176 4.60 -0.79 20.87
C ILE A 176 5.78 0.05 21.35
N THR A 177 5.78 1.35 21.07
CA THR A 177 6.90 2.25 21.40
C THR A 177 7.12 2.34 22.91
N ASP A 178 6.02 2.45 23.68
CA ASP A 178 6.03 2.60 25.13
C ASP A 178 6.38 1.28 25.83
N GLY A 179 5.84 0.14 25.35
CA GLY A 179 6.02 -1.15 26.01
C GLY A 179 7.30 -1.91 25.61
N ALA A 180 7.88 -1.64 24.44
CA ALA A 180 9.00 -2.41 23.91
C ALA A 180 10.22 -2.44 24.82
N SER A 181 10.59 -1.31 25.42
CA SER A 181 11.79 -1.23 26.27
C SER A 181 11.65 -2.07 27.55
N ASP A 182 10.47 -2.10 28.15
CA ASP A 182 10.21 -2.84 29.39
C ASP A 182 10.25 -4.36 29.15
N VAL A 183 9.57 -4.84 28.09
CA VAL A 183 9.54 -6.28 27.77
C VAL A 183 10.92 -6.82 27.38
N VAL A 184 11.70 -6.04 26.64
CA VAL A 184 13.07 -6.38 26.25
C VAL A 184 13.96 -6.44 27.50
N SER A 185 13.95 -5.38 28.31
CA SER A 185 14.78 -5.29 29.52
C SER A 185 14.47 -6.40 30.50
N GLN A 186 13.19 -6.75 30.68
CA GLN A 186 12.77 -7.83 31.57
C GLN A 186 13.25 -9.20 31.04
N ALA A 187 13.12 -9.45 29.74
CA ALA A 187 13.54 -10.72 29.13
C ALA A 187 15.06 -10.91 29.19
N MET A 188 15.84 -9.86 28.88
CA MET A 188 17.29 -9.86 29.05
C MET A 188 17.69 -10.19 30.49
N ARG A 189 17.09 -9.52 31.48
CA ARG A 189 17.38 -9.78 32.90
C ARG A 189 17.04 -11.20 33.33
N ASN A 190 15.95 -11.77 32.82
CA ASN A 190 15.53 -13.13 33.15
C ASN A 190 16.43 -14.20 32.50
N ALA A 191 17.07 -13.88 31.37
CA ALA A 191 17.97 -14.78 30.66
C ALA A 191 19.38 -14.81 31.28
N MET A 192 19.80 -13.71 31.91
CA MET A 192 21.12 -13.58 32.53
C MET A 192 21.20 -14.25 33.91
N ASN A 193 22.36 -14.82 34.22
CA ASN A 193 22.72 -15.25 35.57
C ASN A 193 23.17 -14.08 36.45
N LEU A 194 23.34 -14.31 37.76
CA LEU A 194 23.68 -13.24 38.72
C LEU A 194 24.99 -12.52 38.38
N SER A 195 26.01 -13.23 37.85
CA SER A 195 27.26 -12.59 37.44
C SER A 195 27.10 -11.73 36.19
N GLU A 196 26.34 -12.19 35.20
CA GLU A 196 26.02 -11.42 33.98
C GLU A 196 25.17 -10.20 34.32
N LEU A 197 24.22 -10.30 35.26
CA LEU A 197 23.44 -9.17 35.75
C LEU A 197 24.32 -8.10 36.43
N ILE A 198 25.39 -8.51 37.12
CA ILE A 198 26.35 -7.57 37.71
C ILE A 198 27.15 -6.88 36.60
N TRP A 199 27.61 -7.62 35.58
CA TRP A 199 28.35 -7.06 34.44
C TRP A 199 27.50 -6.14 33.56
N ALA A 200 26.30 -6.57 33.17
CA ALA A 200 25.34 -5.73 32.45
C ALA A 200 24.81 -4.56 33.28
N GLY A 201 24.92 -4.62 34.62
CA GLY A 201 24.59 -3.51 35.51
C GLY A 201 25.66 -2.41 35.54
N ILE A 202 26.88 -2.70 35.07
CA ILE A 202 27.98 -1.75 34.93
C ILE A 202 27.89 -1.02 33.58
N ASP A 203 27.53 -1.75 32.52
CA ASP A 203 27.34 -1.22 31.16
C ASP A 203 26.30 -2.09 30.44
N LYS A 204 25.16 -1.52 30.07
CA LYS A 204 24.06 -2.25 29.43
C LYS A 204 23.94 -1.77 27.99
N ASP A 205 23.52 -2.65 27.10
CA ASP A 205 23.14 -2.26 25.76
C ASP A 205 22.16 -1.09 25.78
N ASP A 206 22.55 -0.02 25.09
CA ASP A 206 21.75 1.19 25.03
C ASP A 206 20.89 1.24 23.77
N VAL A 207 19.61 1.57 23.96
CA VAL A 207 18.67 1.78 22.85
C VAL A 207 19.02 3.11 22.19
N MET A 208 19.66 3.03 21.02
CA MET A 208 20.01 4.20 20.21
C MET A 208 18.79 4.84 19.53
N GLY A 209 17.79 4.04 19.19
CA GLY A 209 16.53 4.57 18.69
C GLY A 209 15.54 3.53 18.17
N LYS A 210 14.39 4.02 17.74
CA LYS A 210 13.27 3.21 17.24
C LYS A 210 12.68 3.85 15.99
N ALA A 211 12.32 3.05 15.00
CA ALA A 211 11.56 3.48 13.84
C ALA A 211 10.30 2.63 13.71
N PHE A 212 9.18 3.25 13.35
CA PHE A 212 7.93 2.54 13.06
C PHE A 212 7.20 3.21 11.92
N HIS A 213 6.89 2.43 10.89
CA HIS A 213 6.24 2.88 9.68
C HIS A 213 5.13 1.93 9.25
N LEU A 214 4.10 2.52 8.66
CA LEU A 214 2.98 1.81 8.09
C LEU A 214 2.54 2.52 6.81
N ALA A 215 2.29 1.75 5.76
CA ALA A 215 1.74 2.23 4.51
C ALA A 215 0.51 1.41 4.13
N THR A 216 -0.60 2.09 3.81
CA THR A 216 -1.79 1.46 3.24
C THR A 216 -1.59 1.19 1.75
N ALA A 217 -2.31 0.22 1.19
CA ALA A 217 -2.27 -0.04 -0.24
C ALA A 217 -2.66 1.22 -1.04
N SER A 218 -3.62 2.03 -0.57
CA SER A 218 -3.94 3.32 -1.20
C SER A 218 -2.73 4.24 -1.31
N GLN A 219 -1.94 4.37 -0.23
CA GLN A 219 -0.71 5.16 -0.24
C GLN A 219 0.35 4.56 -1.19
N LEU A 220 0.46 3.22 -1.23
CA LEU A 220 1.40 2.51 -2.11
C LEU A 220 1.00 2.57 -3.59
N ILE A 221 -0.29 2.73 -3.88
CA ILE A 221 -0.84 2.70 -5.24
C ILE A 221 -0.92 4.09 -5.87
N ALA A 222 -0.93 5.16 -5.06
CA ALA A 222 -0.96 6.53 -5.53
C ALA A 222 0.24 6.89 -6.44
N GLU A 223 1.34 6.13 -6.38
CA GLU A 223 2.51 6.31 -7.25
C GLU A 223 2.95 4.97 -7.85
N SER A 224 3.11 4.90 -9.18
CA SER A 224 3.39 3.66 -9.92
C SER A 224 4.78 3.06 -9.69
N ASP A 225 5.63 3.75 -8.94
CA ASP A 225 6.94 3.30 -8.43
C ASP A 225 7.18 3.95 -7.05
N PHE A 226 6.21 3.81 -6.14
CA PHE A 226 6.26 4.44 -4.83
C PHE A 226 7.53 4.05 -4.08
N VAL A 227 8.34 5.06 -3.74
CA VAL A 227 9.47 4.94 -2.83
C VAL A 227 9.17 5.88 -1.68
N LEU A 228 8.74 5.31 -0.55
CA LEU A 228 8.69 6.08 0.69
C LEU A 228 10.05 5.99 1.35
N ASP A 229 10.90 6.99 1.08
CA ASP A 229 12.16 7.14 1.77
C ASP A 229 11.91 7.66 3.19
N PHE A 230 12.45 6.95 4.16
CA PHE A 230 12.54 7.44 5.53
C PHE A 230 13.99 7.69 5.86
N THR A 231 14.24 8.85 6.44
CA THR A 231 15.47 9.14 7.17
C THR A 231 15.04 9.43 8.59
N ASP A 232 14.97 8.39 9.39
CA ASP A 232 14.63 8.53 10.79
C ASP A 232 15.90 8.78 11.58
N GLY A 233 15.92 9.91 12.27
CA GLY A 233 16.90 10.15 13.32
C GLY A 233 16.64 9.19 14.47
N MET A 234 17.63 8.35 14.77
CA MET A 234 17.63 7.44 15.89
C MET A 234 18.47 8.10 16.98
N PHE A 235 17.77 8.70 17.95
CA PHE A 235 18.34 9.41 19.10
C PHE A 235 17.75 8.86 20.40
N ASP A 236 18.54 8.90 21.46
CA ASP A 236 18.11 8.64 22.85
C ASP A 236 17.21 9.77 23.38
N ASN A 237 17.48 11.03 22.99
CA ASN A 237 16.74 12.20 23.41
C ASN A 237 16.25 13.03 22.20
N PRO A 238 14.95 12.92 21.83
CA PRO A 238 14.41 13.65 20.68
C PRO A 238 14.31 15.17 20.89
N ALA A 239 14.40 15.67 22.14
CA ALA A 239 14.30 17.10 22.43
C ALA A 239 15.62 17.86 22.23
N LEU A 240 16.75 17.15 22.15
CA LEU A 240 18.09 17.73 22.02
C LEU A 240 18.93 16.90 21.02
N PRO A 241 18.57 16.87 19.73
CA PRO A 241 19.20 15.97 18.75
C PRO A 241 20.70 16.26 18.50
N GLU A 242 21.19 17.44 18.87
CA GLU A 242 22.61 17.81 18.79
C GLU A 242 23.37 17.60 20.12
N ALA A 243 22.67 17.24 21.20
CA ALA A 243 23.23 17.07 22.54
C ALA A 243 22.84 15.74 23.23
N GLY A 244 22.22 14.80 22.50
CA GLY A 244 22.06 13.41 22.93
C GLY A 244 23.39 12.66 22.86
N ASN A 245 23.50 11.54 23.58
CA ASN A 245 24.73 10.74 23.57
C ASN A 245 24.93 10.02 22.22
N PHE A 246 23.86 9.82 21.44
CA PHE A 246 23.87 8.98 20.23
C PHE A 246 23.17 9.68 19.06
N GLY A 247 23.63 9.44 17.82
CA GLY A 247 22.93 9.93 16.64
C GLY A 247 23.16 9.08 15.41
N TYR A 248 22.12 8.40 14.93
CA TYR A 248 22.15 7.65 13.68
C TYR A 248 21.03 8.09 12.73
N ASN A 249 21.27 8.00 11.42
CA ASN A 249 20.19 8.02 10.44
C ASN A 249 19.97 6.63 9.85
N LEU A 250 18.76 6.11 10.05
CA LEU A 250 18.29 4.95 9.33
C LEU A 250 17.75 5.39 7.97
N HIS A 251 18.42 4.96 6.91
CA HIS A 251 17.92 5.09 5.55
C HIS A 251 17.17 3.81 5.17
N SER A 252 15.87 3.99 4.99
CA SER A 252 14.98 2.90 4.60
C SER A 252 14.05 3.36 3.48
N LEU A 253 13.52 2.37 2.77
CA LEU A 253 12.48 2.61 1.78
C LEU A 253 11.43 1.50 1.77
N ILE A 254 10.19 1.89 1.50
CA ILE A 254 9.16 0.95 1.05
C ILE A 254 8.99 1.15 -0.45
N LYS A 255 9.33 0.10 -1.21
CA LYS A 255 9.05 0.01 -2.64
C LYS A 255 7.84 -0.86 -2.87
N ALA A 256 6.84 -0.33 -3.57
CA ALA A 256 5.72 -1.10 -4.07
C ALA A 256 5.71 -1.08 -5.59
N LYS A 257 5.45 -2.25 -6.20
CA LYS A 257 5.17 -2.37 -7.62
C LYS A 257 3.74 -2.85 -7.77
N VAL A 258 2.87 -1.96 -8.21
CA VAL A 258 1.47 -2.31 -8.45
C VAL A 258 1.38 -3.06 -9.77
N ARG A 259 0.82 -4.27 -9.74
CA ARG A 259 0.39 -4.98 -10.95
C ARG A 259 -1.09 -4.72 -11.17
N TRP A 260 -1.37 -3.95 -12.20
CA TRP A 260 -2.73 -3.70 -12.66
C TRP A 260 -3.10 -4.76 -13.69
N ARG A 261 -4.27 -5.40 -13.53
CA ARG A 261 -4.90 -6.09 -14.65
C ARG A 261 -5.72 -5.10 -15.44
N ALA A 262 -5.56 -5.09 -16.75
CA ALA A 262 -6.62 -4.55 -17.59
C ALA A 262 -7.90 -5.33 -17.28
N LEU A 263 -8.98 -4.64 -16.89
CA LEU A 263 -10.29 -5.26 -16.91
C LEU A 263 -10.55 -5.65 -18.35
N GLU A 264 -10.79 -6.95 -18.60
CA GLU A 264 -11.36 -7.33 -19.88
C GLU A 264 -12.72 -6.63 -19.98
N PRO A 265 -12.92 -5.79 -21.01
CA PRO A 265 -14.14 -5.03 -21.09
C PRO A 265 -15.32 -5.98 -21.24
N GLN A 266 -16.18 -6.03 -20.23
CA GLN A 266 -17.45 -6.71 -20.33
C GLN A 266 -18.43 -5.76 -21.00
N LEU A 267 -18.76 -6.08 -22.25
CA LEU A 267 -19.79 -5.37 -22.98
C LEU A 267 -21.14 -5.51 -22.27
N PRO A 268 -21.91 -4.43 -22.15
CA PRO A 268 -23.29 -4.52 -21.70
C PRO A 268 -24.06 -5.59 -22.48
N ALA A 269 -24.89 -6.36 -21.76
CA ALA A 269 -25.72 -7.40 -22.37
C ALA A 269 -26.70 -6.83 -23.41
N ALA A 270 -27.14 -5.58 -23.21
CA ALA A 270 -28.02 -4.84 -24.11
C ALA A 270 -27.50 -4.83 -25.56
N HIS A 271 -28.40 -4.97 -26.53
CA HIS A 271 -28.06 -4.88 -27.95
C HIS A 271 -27.67 -3.45 -28.34
N ASP A 272 -28.46 -2.47 -27.87
CA ASP A 272 -28.20 -1.03 -28.05
C ASP A 272 -27.38 -0.47 -26.88
N ILE A 273 -26.20 0.06 -27.18
CA ILE A 273 -25.22 0.52 -26.18
C ILE A 273 -24.88 1.99 -26.39
N GLN A 274 -25.01 2.80 -25.34
CA GLN A 274 -24.61 4.21 -25.36
C GLN A 274 -23.08 4.34 -25.33
N ILE A 275 -22.49 4.99 -26.33
CA ILE A 275 -21.12 5.49 -26.27
C ILE A 275 -21.14 6.81 -25.52
N GLN A 276 -20.44 6.84 -24.39
CA GLN A 276 -20.34 8.03 -23.52
C GLN A 276 -18.99 8.74 -23.70
N GLY A 277 -17.97 8.03 -24.18
CA GLY A 277 -16.65 8.61 -24.41
C GLY A 277 -15.84 7.88 -25.50
N ILE A 278 -14.82 8.58 -26.01
CA ILE A 278 -13.92 8.09 -27.05
C ILE A 278 -12.46 8.40 -26.72
N THR A 279 -11.53 7.62 -27.27
CA THR A 279 -10.13 8.06 -27.35
C THR A 279 -9.74 8.23 -28.80
N ARG A 280 -8.80 9.15 -29.05
CA ARG A 280 -8.31 9.43 -30.39
C ARG A 280 -6.88 8.89 -30.54
N GLY A 281 -6.62 8.19 -31.64
CA GLY A 281 -5.28 7.86 -32.09
C GLY A 281 -4.86 8.80 -33.23
N PHE A 282 -3.56 8.95 -33.46
CA PHE A 282 -3.03 9.69 -34.60
C PHE A 282 -2.47 8.72 -35.64
N SER A 283 -2.99 8.76 -36.86
CA SER A 283 -2.45 7.99 -37.99
C SER A 283 -1.36 8.81 -38.66
N ARG A 284 -0.12 8.32 -38.63
CA ARG A 284 1.00 8.96 -39.35
C ARG A 284 0.78 8.96 -40.86
N ASP A 285 0.27 7.86 -41.41
CA ASP A 285 0.02 7.70 -42.85
C ASP A 285 -1.02 8.68 -43.37
N ARG A 286 -2.08 8.93 -42.59
CA ARG A 286 -3.17 9.85 -42.96
C ARG A 286 -2.98 11.28 -42.46
N LYS A 287 -1.96 11.51 -41.61
CA LYS A 287 -1.74 12.76 -40.89
C LYS A 287 -3.01 13.29 -40.21
N SER A 288 -3.82 12.39 -39.65
CA SER A 288 -5.12 12.72 -39.07
C SER A 288 -5.41 11.92 -37.81
N TYR A 289 -6.24 12.49 -36.94
CA TYR A 289 -6.77 11.80 -35.77
C TYR A 289 -7.96 10.92 -36.16
N TYR A 290 -8.07 9.77 -35.50
CA TYR A 290 -9.18 8.84 -35.66
C TYR A 290 -9.64 8.34 -34.29
N ILE A 291 -10.89 7.87 -34.19
CA ILE A 291 -11.36 7.20 -32.97
C ILE A 291 -10.61 5.89 -32.81
N ALA A 292 -9.79 5.77 -31.76
CA ALA A 292 -9.04 4.55 -31.45
C ALA A 292 -9.93 3.56 -30.68
N ASN A 293 -10.64 4.05 -29.66
CA ASN A 293 -11.52 3.25 -28.81
C ASN A 293 -12.78 4.03 -28.47
N VAL A 294 -13.85 3.31 -28.17
CA VAL A 294 -15.14 3.81 -27.65
C VAL A 294 -15.42 3.15 -26.30
N GLY A 295 -16.18 3.80 -25.43
CA GLY A 295 -16.54 3.22 -24.14
C GLY A 295 -17.59 4.00 -23.37
N GLY A 296 -17.92 3.50 -22.17
CA GLY A 296 -18.88 4.11 -21.26
C GLY A 296 -19.01 3.35 -19.94
N VAL A 297 -19.94 3.81 -19.11
CA VAL A 297 -20.34 3.20 -17.85
C VAL A 297 -21.83 2.89 -17.91
N VAL A 298 -22.20 1.62 -17.72
CA VAL A 298 -23.60 1.16 -17.71
C VAL A 298 -23.83 0.39 -16.41
N ASN A 299 -24.82 0.81 -15.61
CA ASN A 299 -25.13 0.20 -14.32
C ASN A 299 -23.90 0.06 -13.39
N GLY A 300 -23.01 1.07 -13.40
CA GLY A 300 -21.77 1.08 -12.63
C GLY A 300 -20.63 0.20 -13.18
N GLN A 301 -20.86 -0.53 -14.28
CA GLN A 301 -19.84 -1.32 -14.94
C GLN A 301 -19.22 -0.55 -16.12
N SER A 302 -17.89 -0.50 -16.14
CA SER A 302 -17.11 0.14 -17.20
C SER A 302 -16.94 -0.80 -18.38
N TRP A 303 -17.09 -0.27 -19.58
CA TRP A 303 -16.83 -1.01 -20.81
C TRP A 303 -16.08 -0.12 -21.80
N TRP A 304 -15.23 -0.74 -22.62
CA TRP A 304 -14.56 -0.07 -23.72
C TRP A 304 -14.22 -1.09 -24.79
N MET A 305 -13.98 -0.66 -26.03
CA MET A 305 -13.47 -1.55 -27.06
C MET A 305 -12.73 -0.76 -28.14
N ARG A 306 -11.97 -1.46 -28.96
CA ARG A 306 -11.33 -0.85 -30.14
C ARG A 306 -12.39 -0.47 -31.16
N ARG A 307 -12.14 0.63 -31.87
CA ARG A 307 -12.98 1.05 -33.01
C ARG A 307 -13.25 -0.08 -34.00
N SER A 308 -12.24 -0.91 -34.30
CA SER A 308 -12.41 -2.03 -35.23
C SER A 308 -13.42 -3.06 -34.76
N GLU A 309 -13.47 -3.34 -33.45
CA GLU A 309 -14.41 -4.29 -32.86
C GLU A 309 -15.83 -3.72 -32.92
N ALA A 310 -16.00 -2.44 -32.56
CA ALA A 310 -17.28 -1.74 -32.69
C ALA A 310 -17.78 -1.73 -34.14
N CYS A 311 -16.90 -1.45 -35.11
CA CYS A 311 -17.26 -1.49 -36.52
C CYS A 311 -17.73 -2.89 -36.95
N SER A 312 -17.00 -3.94 -36.56
CA SER A 312 -17.41 -5.32 -36.87
C SER A 312 -18.78 -5.64 -36.28
N MET A 313 -19.02 -5.28 -35.02
CA MET A 313 -20.27 -5.56 -34.32
C MET A 313 -21.49 -4.82 -34.91
N ILE A 314 -21.29 -3.62 -35.47
CA ILE A 314 -22.35 -2.91 -36.19
C ILE A 314 -22.61 -3.58 -37.54
N LEU A 315 -21.55 -3.95 -38.27
CA LEU A 315 -21.66 -4.52 -39.61
C LEU A 315 -22.25 -5.94 -39.61
N ASP A 316 -21.96 -6.73 -38.58
CA ASP A 316 -22.53 -8.08 -38.40
C ASP A 316 -23.90 -8.07 -37.71
N GLY A 317 -24.35 -6.91 -37.20
CA GLY A 317 -25.63 -6.73 -36.53
C GLY A 317 -25.68 -7.26 -35.08
N THR A 318 -24.55 -7.68 -34.51
CA THR A 318 -24.48 -8.22 -33.14
C THR A 318 -24.70 -7.16 -32.07
N LYS A 319 -24.33 -5.90 -32.34
CA LYS A 319 -24.60 -4.75 -31.47
C LYS A 319 -24.96 -3.51 -32.29
N ALA A 320 -25.72 -2.63 -31.66
CA ALA A 320 -25.95 -1.28 -32.12
C ALA A 320 -25.42 -0.28 -31.07
N PHE A 321 -24.96 0.88 -31.53
CA PHE A 321 -24.39 1.91 -30.67
C PHE A 321 -25.06 3.24 -30.94
N TYR A 322 -25.15 4.07 -29.91
CA TYR A 322 -25.72 5.40 -30.02
C TYR A 322 -25.02 6.41 -29.13
N VAL A 323 -25.22 7.70 -29.41
CA VAL A 323 -24.88 8.82 -28.52
C VAL A 323 -26.20 9.36 -27.94
N LEU A 324 -26.21 9.66 -26.65
CA LEU A 324 -27.38 10.28 -26.00
C LEU A 324 -27.31 11.79 -26.17
N ASN A 325 -28.37 12.36 -26.71
CA ASN A 325 -28.48 13.79 -26.95
C ASN A 325 -28.91 14.54 -25.69
N GLY A 326 -28.76 15.86 -25.66
CA GLY A 326 -29.14 16.68 -24.51
C GLY A 326 -30.65 16.68 -24.19
N ASP A 327 -31.48 16.34 -25.18
CA ASP A 327 -32.94 16.17 -25.04
C ASP A 327 -33.36 14.73 -24.67
N GLY A 328 -32.39 13.83 -24.45
CA GLY A 328 -32.62 12.42 -24.13
C GLY A 328 -32.91 11.53 -25.35
N SER A 329 -32.95 12.07 -26.56
CA SER A 329 -33.05 11.25 -27.78
C SER A 329 -31.74 10.54 -28.12
N HIS A 330 -31.81 9.46 -28.89
CA HIS A 330 -30.65 8.65 -29.25
C HIS A 330 -30.25 8.93 -30.70
N THR A 331 -28.96 9.22 -30.91
CA THR A 331 -28.39 9.34 -32.26
C THR A 331 -27.59 8.09 -32.59
N PRO A 332 -27.98 7.32 -33.62
CA PRO A 332 -27.31 6.08 -33.95
C PRO A 332 -25.89 6.34 -34.45
N VAL A 333 -24.95 5.49 -34.03
CA VAL A 333 -23.59 5.47 -34.56
C VAL A 333 -23.54 4.50 -35.73
N SER A 334 -23.02 4.98 -36.84
CA SER A 334 -22.91 4.24 -38.10
C SER A 334 -21.47 3.97 -38.47
N VAL A 335 -21.26 2.94 -39.30
CA VAL A 335 -19.96 2.61 -39.86
C VAL A 335 -19.86 3.13 -41.29
N VAL A 336 -18.81 3.90 -41.58
CA VAL A 336 -18.49 4.32 -42.95
C VAL A 336 -17.23 3.59 -43.41
N SER A 337 -17.33 2.93 -44.57
CA SER A 337 -16.23 2.22 -45.23
C SER A 337 -15.94 2.90 -46.57
N PRO A 338 -14.98 3.84 -46.64
CA PRO A 338 -14.66 4.52 -47.89
C PRO A 338 -14.25 3.52 -48.99
N PRO A 339 -14.72 3.68 -50.24
CA PRO A 339 -14.32 2.82 -51.35
C PRO A 339 -12.79 2.72 -51.47
N GLY A 340 -12.26 1.51 -51.60
CA GLY A 340 -10.82 1.26 -51.67
C GLY A 340 -10.06 1.41 -50.35
N SER A 341 -10.74 1.68 -49.23
CA SER A 341 -10.14 1.70 -47.90
C SER A 341 -10.39 0.41 -47.15
N HIS A 342 -9.35 -0.16 -46.57
CA HIS A 342 -9.47 -1.25 -45.59
C HIS A 342 -9.80 -0.73 -44.18
N TRP A 343 -10.06 0.57 -44.03
CA TRP A 343 -10.38 1.20 -42.75
C TRP A 343 -11.80 1.75 -42.75
N SER A 344 -12.68 1.07 -42.03
CA SER A 344 -13.95 1.65 -41.63
C SER A 344 -13.74 2.67 -40.50
N TYR A 345 -14.67 3.60 -40.32
CA TYR A 345 -14.69 4.49 -39.15
C TYR A 345 -16.12 4.67 -38.62
N LEU A 346 -16.21 5.11 -37.36
CA LEU A 346 -17.47 5.38 -36.68
C LEU A 346 -17.83 6.86 -36.86
N THR A 347 -19.10 7.14 -37.13
CA THR A 347 -19.65 8.50 -37.23
C THR A 347 -21.09 8.51 -36.76
N THR A 348 -21.61 9.67 -36.39
CA THR A 348 -23.06 9.93 -36.31
C THR A 348 -23.55 10.55 -37.63
N PRO A 349 -24.86 10.52 -37.92
CA PRO A 349 -25.46 11.27 -39.03
C PRO A 349 -25.05 12.74 -38.97
N ALA A 350 -24.76 13.32 -40.13
CA ALA A 350 -24.46 14.74 -40.20
C ALA A 350 -25.75 15.55 -40.01
N ASP A 351 -25.78 16.35 -38.96
CA ASP A 351 -26.77 17.39 -38.73
C ASP A 351 -26.10 18.60 -38.05
N ASP A 352 -26.88 19.65 -37.75
CA ASP A 352 -26.39 20.87 -37.12
C ASP A 352 -26.28 20.77 -35.59
N ARG A 353 -26.39 19.55 -35.03
CA ARG A 353 -26.34 19.32 -33.58
C ARG A 353 -24.92 18.99 -33.13
N THR A 354 -24.47 19.65 -32.07
CA THR A 354 -23.15 19.38 -31.49
C THR A 354 -23.20 18.34 -30.36
N ASP A 355 -24.38 18.17 -29.76
CA ASP A 355 -24.63 17.28 -28.62
C ASP A 355 -24.74 15.80 -29.03
N ASN A 356 -24.95 15.52 -30.31
CA ASN A 356 -24.96 14.17 -30.87
C ASN A 356 -23.69 13.83 -31.66
N ASN A 357 -22.68 14.70 -31.62
CA ASN A 357 -21.46 14.51 -32.37
C ASN A 357 -20.58 13.48 -31.66
N LEU A 358 -20.41 12.30 -32.24
CA LEU A 358 -19.52 11.27 -31.67
C LEU A 358 -18.09 11.79 -31.41
N LEU A 359 -17.63 12.74 -32.24
CA LEU A 359 -16.31 13.37 -32.10
C LEU A 359 -16.27 14.46 -31.03
N SER A 360 -17.39 14.87 -30.43
CA SER A 360 -17.40 15.84 -29.31
C SER A 360 -17.34 15.15 -27.94
N LEU A 361 -17.50 13.83 -27.88
CA LEU A 361 -17.50 13.09 -26.63
C LEU A 361 -16.16 13.21 -25.86
N PRO A 362 -16.21 13.20 -24.52
CA PRO A 362 -15.03 13.22 -23.66
C PRO A 362 -14.24 11.91 -23.79
N LYS A 363 -13.11 11.81 -23.09
CA LYS A 363 -12.40 10.53 -23.03
C LYS A 363 -13.15 9.56 -22.13
N TYR A 364 -13.34 8.32 -22.59
CA TYR A 364 -14.12 7.35 -21.82
C TYR A 364 -13.53 7.08 -20.43
N TYR A 365 -12.20 7.17 -20.28
CA TYR A 365 -11.53 6.96 -18.99
C TYR A 365 -11.59 8.17 -18.05
N GLU A 366 -12.13 9.30 -18.51
CA GLU A 366 -12.42 10.49 -17.69
C GLU A 366 -13.89 10.50 -17.25
N LEU A 367 -14.68 9.49 -17.62
CA LEU A 367 -16.09 9.40 -17.24
C LEU A 367 -16.23 9.08 -15.75
N PRO A 368 -17.18 9.73 -15.04
CA PRO A 368 -17.51 9.36 -13.67
C PRO A 368 -17.86 7.86 -13.54
N GLY A 369 -17.21 7.18 -12.60
CA GLY A 369 -17.42 5.74 -12.36
C GLY A 369 -16.66 4.81 -13.32
N PHE A 370 -15.87 5.34 -14.26
CA PHE A 370 -15.05 4.49 -15.14
C PHE A 370 -13.87 3.86 -14.40
N LYS A 371 -13.69 2.56 -14.56
CA LYS A 371 -12.61 1.74 -14.00
C LYS A 371 -11.85 1.07 -15.16
N ALA A 372 -10.65 1.55 -15.46
CA ALA A 372 -9.82 1.05 -16.58
C ALA A 372 -9.03 -0.22 -16.24
N ALA A 373 -8.82 -0.45 -14.96
CA ALA A 373 -8.07 -1.56 -14.41
C ALA A 373 -8.63 -1.88 -13.03
N VAL A 374 -8.39 -3.12 -12.60
CA VAL A 374 -8.56 -3.53 -11.20
C VAL A 374 -7.23 -4.07 -10.71
N LEU A 375 -7.00 -4.00 -9.41
CA LEU A 375 -5.92 -4.74 -8.77
C LEU A 375 -6.10 -6.23 -9.09
N GLU A 376 -5.04 -6.91 -9.52
CA GLU A 376 -5.09 -8.36 -9.72
C GLU A 376 -5.34 -9.05 -8.38
N PRO A 377 -6.37 -9.92 -8.25
CA PRO A 377 -6.27 -11.05 -7.35
C PRO A 377 -5.17 -11.97 -7.89
N ASP A 378 -4.26 -12.36 -7.01
CA ASP A 378 -3.16 -13.28 -7.32
C ASP A 378 -3.67 -14.55 -8.01
N PRO A 379 -3.20 -14.90 -9.23
CA PRO A 379 -3.59 -16.12 -9.91
C PRO A 379 -3.15 -17.40 -9.18
N PHE A 380 -2.38 -17.29 -8.10
CA PHE A 380 -1.90 -18.41 -7.30
C PHE A 380 -2.56 -18.61 -5.92
N GLY A 381 -3.62 -17.86 -5.59
CA GLY A 381 -4.44 -18.12 -4.39
C GLY A 381 -3.95 -17.41 -3.15
#